data_AF-A0A6L6B4N7-F1
#
_entry.id   AF-A0A6L6B4N7-F1
#
_cell.length_a   1.000
_cell.length_b   1.000
_cell.length_c   1.000
_cell.angle_alpha   90.00
_cell.angle_beta   90.00
_cell.angle_gamma   90.00
#
_symmetry.space_group_name_H-M   'P 1'
#
loop_
_entity.id
_entity.type
_entity.pdbx_description
1 polymer ?
#
loop_
_entity_poly.entity_id
_entity_poly.type
_entity_poly.pdbx_seq_one_letter_code
_entity_poly.pdbx_strand_id
1 'polypeptide(L)'
;MIVTVALVSIAVWDLKFHRITHVSLILLGLSILLTGSPHFNVMYSCAVLGAGVASYCFLGLGAGDVKLSFLLALLLVPTSQIAAYWAICALLALLSILLHFLINRTMKGNIALAPALCGAVLCISGSGYIY
;
A
#
# COMPACT_ATOMS: atom_id res chain seq x y z
N MET A 1 16.63 2.05 3.77
CA MET A 1 16.37 3.20 4.67
C MET A 1 15.60 4.33 3.99
N ILE A 2 15.95 4.74 2.76
CA ILE A 2 15.24 5.84 2.07
C ILE A 2 13.77 5.48 1.78
N VAL A 3 13.51 4.27 1.27
CA VAL A 3 12.15 3.81 0.95
C VAL A 3 11.26 3.68 2.20
N THR A 4 11.80 3.21 3.33
CA THR A 4 11.04 3.09 4.57
C THR A 4 10.65 4.46 5.14
N VAL A 5 11.54 5.46 5.07
CA VAL A 5 11.23 6.85 5.46
C VAL A 5 10.17 7.45 4.54
N ALA A 6 10.24 7.20 3.23
CA ALA A 6 9.23 7.66 2.28
C ALA A 6 7.85 7.04 2.57
N LEU A 7 7.78 5.73 2.86
CA LEU A 7 6.53 5.04 3.21
C LEU A 7 5.89 5.58 4.48
N VAL A 8 6.68 5.79 5.54
CA VAL A 8 6.18 6.39 6.79
C VAL A 8 5.69 7.81 6.54
N SER A 9 6.41 8.59 5.74
CA SER A 9 6.01 9.96 5.41
C SER A 9 4.69 10.00 4.65
N ILE A 10 4.49 9.10 3.68
CA ILE A 10 3.24 8.98 2.92
C ILE A 10 2.09 8.53 3.83
N ALA A 11 2.33 7.54 4.68
CA ALA A 11 1.32 7.03 5.61
C ALA A 11 0.86 8.11 6.61
N VAL A 12 1.78 8.90 7.17
CA VAL A 12 1.47 10.00 8.09
C VAL A 12 0.73 11.13 7.36
N TRP A 13 1.14 11.45 6.13
CA TRP A 13 0.51 12.49 5.33
C TRP A 13 -0.92 12.10 4.91
N ASP A 14 -1.13 10.83 4.56
CA ASP A 14 -2.44 10.29 4.20
C ASP A 14 -3.39 10.24 5.42
N LEU A 15 -2.86 9.92 6.60
CA LEU A 15 -3.63 9.98 7.85
C LEU A 15 -4.12 11.39 8.17
N LYS A 16 -3.31 12.42 7.85
CA LYS A 16 -3.59 13.82 8.20
C LYS A 16 -4.48 14.54 7.18
N PHE A 17 -4.34 14.21 5.89
CA PHE A 17 -5.01 14.95 4.80
C PHE A 17 -5.97 14.11 3.96
N HIS A 18 -6.05 12.79 4.17
CA HIS A 18 -6.86 11.84 3.39
C HIS A 18 -6.72 12.05 1.87
N ARG A 19 -5.53 12.47 1.44
CA ARG A 19 -5.18 12.77 0.05
C ARG A 19 -3.77 12.27 -0.24
N ILE A 20 -3.71 11.25 -1.08
CA ILE A 20 -2.47 10.83 -1.72
C ILE A 20 -2.18 11.76 -2.89
N THR A 21 -1.11 12.54 -2.80
CA THR A 21 -0.65 13.42 -3.88
C THR A 21 0.15 12.62 -4.92
N HIS A 22 -0.10 12.84 -6.21
CA HIS A 22 0.63 12.13 -7.28
C HIS A 22 2.15 12.30 -7.23
N VAL A 23 2.62 13.42 -6.66
CA VAL A 23 4.06 13.71 -6.47
C VAL A 23 4.72 12.72 -5.49
N SER A 24 4.03 12.32 -4.42
CA SER A 24 4.60 11.39 -3.44
C SER A 24 4.74 9.97 -4.01
N LEU A 25 3.81 9.56 -4.87
CA LEU A 25 3.89 8.29 -5.62
C LEU A 25 5.08 8.27 -6.59
N ILE A 26 5.32 9.36 -7.31
CA ILE A 26 6.45 9.48 -8.24
C ILE A 26 7.78 9.41 -7.49
N LEU A 27 7.89 10.14 -6.37
CA LEU A 27 9.08 10.10 -5.50
C LEU A 27 9.32 8.70 -4.92
N LEU A 28 8.26 8.00 -4.51
CA LEU A 28 8.34 6.63 -4.03
C LEU A 28 8.85 5.71 -5.14
N GLY A 29 8.26 5.75 -6.34
CA GLY A 29 8.69 4.95 -7.48
C GLY A 29 10.16 5.17 -7.85
N LEU A 30 10.61 6.43 -7.90
CA LEU A 30 12.01 6.79 -8.12
C LEU A 30 12.93 6.23 -7.03
N SER A 31 12.54 6.36 -5.75
CA SER A 31 13.33 5.84 -4.64
C SER A 31 13.52 4.32 -4.69
N ILE A 32 12.51 3.60 -5.18
CA ILE A 32 12.56 2.15 -5.29
C ILE A 32 13.43 1.73 -6.48
N LEU A 33 13.29 2.40 -7.63
CA LEU A 33 14.14 2.15 -8.81
C LEU A 33 15.63 2.36 -8.53
N LEU A 34 15.96 3.34 -7.68
CA LEU A 34 17.34 3.64 -7.29
C LEU A 34 17.90 2.65 -6.25
N THR A 35 17.04 1.94 -5.51
CA THR A 35 17.46 1.11 -4.36
C THR A 35 17.32 -0.39 -4.64
N GLY A 36 16.41 -0.82 -5.52
CA GLY A 36 16.01 -2.22 -5.66
C GLY A 36 16.35 -2.82 -7.03
N SER A 37 16.74 -4.10 -7.01
CA SER A 37 16.73 -4.99 -8.18
C SER A 37 15.28 -5.43 -8.42
N PRO A 38 14.58 -4.93 -9.45
CA PRO A 38 13.15 -5.18 -9.57
C PRO A 38 12.90 -6.63 -10.03
N HIS A 39 12.23 -7.41 -9.20
CA HIS A 39 11.79 -8.76 -9.55
C HIS A 39 10.48 -8.69 -10.35
N PHE A 40 10.59 -8.32 -11.63
CA PHE A 40 9.44 -8.25 -12.52
C PHE A 40 8.96 -9.65 -12.93
N ASN A 41 7.75 -10.02 -12.50
CA ASN A 41 7.02 -11.16 -13.04
C ASN A 41 5.76 -10.64 -13.77
N VAL A 42 5.68 -10.91 -15.07
CA VAL A 42 4.61 -10.42 -15.96
C VAL A 42 3.24 -10.94 -15.53
N MET A 43 3.14 -12.21 -15.16
CA MET A 43 1.87 -12.84 -14.74
C MET A 43 1.34 -12.19 -13.46
N TYR A 44 2.24 -11.88 -12.53
CA TYR A 44 1.90 -11.18 -11.29
C TYR A 44 1.48 -9.73 -11.55
N SER A 45 2.19 -9.03 -12.43
CA SER A 45 1.87 -7.65 -12.82
C SER A 45 0.44 -7.55 -13.36
N CYS A 46 0.03 -8.49 -14.21
CA CYS A 46 -1.34 -8.57 -14.72
C CYS A 46 -2.36 -8.89 -13.62
N ALA A 47 -2.05 -9.79 -12.69
CA ALA A 47 -2.94 -10.14 -11.58
C ALA A 47 -3.18 -8.93 -10.64
N VAL A 48 -2.13 -8.17 -10.30
CA VAL A 48 -2.24 -6.98 -9.46
C VAL A 48 -2.97 -5.85 -10.20
N LEU A 49 -2.71 -5.65 -11.50
CA LEU A 49 -3.50 -4.70 -12.32
C LEU A 49 -4.98 -5.08 -12.35
N GLY A 50 -5.28 -6.36 -12.60
CA GLY A 50 -6.66 -6.86 -12.63
C GLY A 50 -7.37 -6.68 -11.29
N ALA A 51 -6.71 -7.05 -10.18
CA ALA A 51 -7.23 -6.84 -8.83
C ALA A 51 -7.40 -5.35 -8.50
N GLY A 52 -6.46 -4.49 -8.91
CA GLY A 52 -6.53 -3.05 -8.74
C GLY A 52 -7.72 -2.43 -9.49
N VAL A 53 -7.90 -2.78 -10.77
CA VAL A 53 -9.02 -2.32 -11.59
C VAL A 53 -10.36 -2.84 -11.05
N ALA A 54 -10.42 -4.11 -10.64
CA ALA A 54 -11.61 -4.66 -10.01
C ALA A 54 -11.94 -3.91 -8.70
N SER A 55 -10.93 -3.62 -7.88
CA SER A 55 -11.13 -2.88 -6.63
C SER A 55 -11.59 -1.44 -6.86
N TYR A 56 -11.09 -0.77 -7.91
CA TYR A 56 -11.60 0.55 -8.31
C TYR A 56 -13.07 0.49 -8.75
N CYS A 57 -13.42 -0.50 -9.58
CA CYS A 57 -14.74 -0.59 -10.19
C CYS A 57 -15.83 -1.10 -9.23
N PHE A 58 -15.50 -2.09 -8.39
CA PHE A 58 -16.47 -2.76 -7.51
C PHE A 58 -16.54 -2.18 -6.09
N LEU A 59 -15.43 -1.71 -5.54
CA LEU A 59 -15.36 -1.22 -4.15
C LEU A 59 -15.35 0.31 -4.06
N GLY A 60 -15.29 1.02 -5.19
CA GLY A 60 -15.24 2.48 -5.21
C GLY A 60 -13.98 3.06 -4.56
N LEU A 61 -12.90 2.27 -4.49
CA LEU A 61 -11.62 2.70 -3.92
C LEU A 61 -11.08 3.92 -4.67
N GLY A 62 -10.49 4.86 -3.93
CA GLY A 62 -9.86 6.03 -4.52
C GLY A 62 -8.78 5.61 -5.52
N ALA A 63 -8.76 6.25 -6.69
CA ALA A 63 -7.75 5.99 -7.72
C ALA A 63 -6.30 6.21 -7.22
N GLY A 64 -6.12 6.95 -6.13
CA GLY A 64 -4.84 7.11 -5.43
C GLY A 64 -4.40 5.83 -4.71
N ASP A 65 -5.29 5.20 -3.93
CA ASP A 65 -4.99 3.99 -3.16
C ASP A 65 -4.68 2.80 -4.07
N VAL A 66 -5.39 2.69 -5.19
CA VAL A 66 -5.15 1.65 -6.21
C VAL A 66 -3.78 1.83 -6.88
N LYS A 67 -3.37 3.08 -7.16
CA LYS A 67 -2.03 3.36 -7.71
C LYS A 67 -0.93 3.04 -6.69
N LEU A 68 -1.17 3.35 -5.42
CA LEU A 68 -0.23 3.06 -4.34
C LEU A 68 -0.08 1.56 -4.09
N SER A 69 -1.19 0.81 -4.04
CA SER A 69 -1.17 -0.65 -3.90
C SER A 69 -0.47 -1.31 -5.08
N PHE A 70 -0.70 -0.83 -6.29
CA PHE A 70 -0.03 -1.31 -7.49
C PHE A 70 1.48 -1.09 -7.42
N LEU A 71 1.92 0.13 -7.07
CA LEU A 71 3.33 0.46 -6.98
C LEU A 71 4.04 -0.36 -5.91
N LEU A 72 3.43 -0.56 -4.73
CA LEU A 72 3.99 -1.36 -3.65
C LEU A 72 4.10 -2.84 -4.00
N ALA A 73 3.00 -3.41 -4.52
CA ALA A 73 2.96 -4.81 -4.91
C ALA A 73 3.99 -5.11 -5.99
N LEU A 74 4.11 -4.25 -7.01
CA LEU A 74 4.95 -4.49 -8.18
C LEU A 74 6.44 -4.28 -7.90
N LEU A 75 6.80 -3.23 -7.13
CA LEU A 75 8.20 -2.83 -6.96
C LEU A 75 8.81 -3.28 -5.63
N LEU A 76 8.01 -3.56 -4.59
CA LEU A 76 8.55 -3.81 -3.25
C LEU A 76 8.27 -5.20 -2.68
N VAL A 77 7.24 -5.90 -3.15
CA VAL A 77 6.83 -7.19 -2.58
C VAL A 77 7.39 -8.34 -3.43
N PRO A 78 8.27 -9.20 -2.89
CA PRO A 78 8.72 -10.38 -3.60
C PRO A 78 7.58 -11.39 -3.77
N THR A 79 7.58 -12.12 -4.89
CA THR A 79 6.47 -13.00 -5.26
C THR A 79 6.20 -14.11 -4.24
N SER A 80 7.24 -14.55 -3.52
CA SER A 80 7.14 -15.56 -2.46
C SER A 80 6.33 -15.11 -1.25
N GLN A 81 6.17 -13.81 -1.02
CA GLN A 81 5.56 -13.25 0.19
C GLN A 81 4.25 -12.50 -0.08
N ILE A 82 3.73 -12.58 -1.31
CA ILE A 82 2.49 -11.90 -1.71
C ILE A 82 1.31 -12.27 -0.81
N ALA A 83 1.14 -13.56 -0.51
CA ALA A 83 0.03 -14.02 0.31
C ALA A 83 0.10 -13.43 1.73
N ALA A 84 1.30 -13.38 2.31
CA ALA A 84 1.54 -12.75 3.60
C ALA A 84 1.31 -11.24 3.54
N TYR A 85 1.72 -10.57 2.46
CA TYR A 85 1.48 -9.14 2.25
C TYR A 85 0.00 -8.80 2.25
N TRP A 86 -0.80 -9.49 1.43
CA TRP A 86 -2.24 -9.22 1.37
C TRP A 86 -2.96 -9.59 2.65
N ALA A 87 -2.53 -10.65 3.35
CA ALA A 87 -3.08 -11.02 4.65
C ALA A 87 -2.80 -9.94 5.72
N ILE A 88 -1.57 -9.40 5.78
CA ILE A 88 -1.19 -8.33 6.71
C ILE A 88 -1.91 -7.02 6.34
N CYS A 89 -1.99 -6.70 5.05
CA CYS A 89 -2.78 -5.56 4.54
C CYS A 89 -4.24 -5.66 4.99
N ALA A 90 -4.87 -6.83 4.83
CA ALA A 90 -6.25 -7.05 5.24
C ALA A 90 -6.44 -6.88 6.74
N LEU A 91 -5.50 -7.38 7.55
CA LEU A 91 -5.52 -7.24 9.00
C LEU A 91 -5.35 -5.78 9.45
N LEU A 92 -4.42 -5.05 8.84
CA LEU A 92 -4.21 -3.62 9.12
C LEU A 92 -5.37 -2.75 8.62
N ALA A 93 -5.99 -3.10 7.49
CA ALA A 93 -7.18 -2.43 7.00
C ALA A 93 -8.38 -2.68 7.92
N LEU A 94 -8.57 -3.91 8.40
CA LEU A 94 -9.57 -4.21 9.42
C LEU A 94 -9.33 -3.41 10.71
N LEU A 95 -8.07 -3.30 11.14
CA LEU A 95 -7.70 -2.50 12.31
C LEU A 95 -7.99 -1.01 12.09
N SER A 96 -7.67 -0.45 10.92
CA SER A 96 -7.93 0.96 10.61
C SER A 96 -9.42 1.25 10.53
N ILE A 97 -10.22 0.34 9.96
CA ILE A 97 -11.68 0.40 9.96
C ILE A 97 -12.22 0.33 11.39
N LEU A 98 -11.73 -0.60 12.21
CA LEU A 98 -12.15 -0.77 13.60
C LEU A 98 -11.83 0.48 14.43
N LEU A 99 -10.64 1.06 14.27
CA LEU A 99 -10.24 2.30 14.92
C LEU A 99 -11.11 3.48 14.47
N HIS A 100 -11.37 3.60 13.16
CA HIS A 100 -12.25 4.64 12.63
C HIS A 100 -13.67 4.51 13.19
N PHE A 101 -14.18 3.28 13.27
CA PHE A 101 -15.48 2.97 13.86
C PHE A 101 -15.52 3.29 15.36
N LEU A 102 -14.47 2.98 16.11
CA LEU A 102 -14.41 3.23 17.55
C LEU A 102 -14.34 4.72 17.88
N ILE A 103 -13.59 5.50 17.10
CA ILE A 103 -13.39 6.94 17.32
C ILE A 103 -14.58 7.74 16.81
N ASN A 104 -14.99 7.52 15.56
CA ASN A 104 -16.00 8.37 14.94
C ASN A 104 -17.43 7.84 15.16
N ARG A 105 -17.62 6.56 15.51
CA ARG A 105 -18.95 5.89 15.62
C ARG A 105 -19.84 6.05 14.38
N THR A 106 -19.27 6.41 13.23
CA THR A 106 -19.96 6.52 11.95
C THR A 106 -19.21 5.71 10.89
N MET A 107 -19.97 5.00 10.06
CA MET A 107 -19.49 4.30 8.86
C MET A 107 -19.35 5.23 7.64
N LYS A 108 -19.74 6.51 7.77
CA LYS A 108 -19.56 7.53 6.75
C LYS A 108 -18.23 8.23 6.98
N GLY A 109 -17.23 7.88 6.19
CA GLY A 109 -15.91 8.49 6.20
C GLY A 109 -15.03 7.90 5.10
N ASN A 110 -14.15 8.72 4.51
CA ASN A 110 -13.17 8.23 3.57
C ASN A 110 -12.09 7.48 4.37
N ILE A 111 -12.13 6.16 4.38
CA ILE A 111 -11.20 5.34 5.18
C ILE A 111 -9.81 5.42 4.54
N ALA A 112 -8.82 5.91 5.29
CA ALA A 112 -7.44 5.98 4.84
C ALA A 112 -6.86 4.55 4.70
N LEU A 113 -6.66 4.10 3.45
CA LEU A 113 -6.14 2.76 3.14
C LEU A 113 -4.61 2.75 2.99
N ALA A 114 -4.00 3.91 2.68
CA ALA A 114 -2.55 4.04 2.55
C ALA A 114 -1.74 3.61 3.79
N PRO A 115 -2.17 3.88 5.05
CA PRO A 115 -1.46 3.43 6.24
C PRO A 115 -1.41 1.91 6.35
N ALA A 116 -2.48 1.21 5.94
CA ALA A 116 -2.52 -0.25 5.95
C ALA A 116 -1.58 -0.83 4.87
N LEU A 117 -1.61 -0.27 3.67
CA LEU A 117 -0.73 -0.68 2.57
C LEU A 117 0.75 -0.43 2.91
N CYS A 118 1.09 0.76 3.40
CA CYS A 118 2.46 1.09 3.80
C CYS A 118 2.91 0.27 5.02
N GLY A 119 2.04 0.08 6.00
CA GLY A 119 2.32 -0.72 7.20
C GLY A 119 2.61 -2.18 6.88
N ALA A 120 1.86 -2.79 5.96
CA ALA A 120 2.11 -4.17 5.55
C ALA A 120 3.47 -4.35 4.89
N VAL A 121 3.87 -3.38 4.06
CA VAL A 121 5.21 -3.35 3.46
C VAL A 121 6.30 -3.22 4.52
N LEU A 122 6.12 -2.34 5.51
CA LEU A 122 7.08 -2.17 6.60
C LEU A 122 7.21 -3.44 7.46
N CYS A 123 6.10 -4.13 7.75
CA CYS A 123 6.11 -5.39 8.48
C CYS A 123 6.92 -6.47 7.76
N ILE A 124 6.71 -6.63 6.46
CA ILE A 124 7.44 -7.63 5.67
C ILE A 124 8.92 -7.26 5.54
N SER A 125 9.21 -5.99 5.29
CA SER A 125 10.58 -5.50 5.16
C SER A 125 11.35 -5.55 6.49
N GLY A 126 10.67 -5.30 7.62
CA GLY A 126 11.26 -5.38 8.97
C GLY A 126 11.44 -6.81 9.47
N SER A 127 10.72 -7.79 8.94
CA SER A 127 10.83 -9.18 9.37
C SER A 127 12.06 -9.91 8.81
N GLY A 128 12.98 -9.22 8.14
CA GLY A 128 14.29 -9.74 7.72
C GLY A 128 14.27 -10.63 6.48
N TYR A 129 13.13 -10.75 5.80
CA TYR A 129 13.01 -11.57 4.58
C TYR A 129 13.36 -10.83 3.28
N ILE A 130 14.05 -9.71 3.39
CA ILE A 130 14.64 -8.98 2.27
C ILE A 130 16.14 -8.82 2.55
N TYR A 131 16.86 -9.93 2.44
CA TYR A 131 18.29 -10.01 2.13
C TYR A 131 18.49 -11.25 1.26
#